data_AF-A0A961JWL6-F1
#
_entry.id   AF-A0A961JWL6-F1
#
_cell.length_a   1.000
_cell.length_b   1.000
_cell.length_c   1.000
_cell.angle_alpha   90.00
_cell.angle_beta   90.00
_cell.angle_gamma   90.00
#
_symmetry.space_group_name_H-M   'P 1'
#
loop_
_entity.id
_entity.type
_entity.pdbx_description
1 polymer ?
#
loop_
_entity_poly.entity_id
_entity_poly.type
_entity_poly.pdbx_seq_one_letter_code
_entity_poly.pdbx_strand_id
1 'polypeptide(L)'
;MRRHYLPAAILPLLLLSAPASALEDVGECYAVVEAYDQVLSEGGIAEGRAVALDAALGAALSACEAGDLAGAEARFAEAQALYAALDAPPGGTAGVSDADFWQLADYMWGNRSYRKGVDVLQFDMTGDGDPDFIGSLEDRDNPDGPFFQVLVVSRPAGGGDLQYGFVSLPYNRETQVSLCRFEDGATATALRHRQLGPEELAAFSIPVSANAAEIDDSMCDTLRLLWPLGAMGYPEDGLGMRVDLILDRN
;
A
#
# COMPACT_ATOMS: atom_id res chain seq x y z
N MET A 1 -11.84 -37.11 -9.58
CA MET A 1 -10.44 -36.67 -9.66
C MET A 1 -10.42 -35.26 -10.23
N ARG A 2 -10.48 -34.23 -9.38
CA ARG A 2 -10.43 -32.83 -9.80
C ARG A 2 -8.97 -32.40 -9.79
N ARG A 3 -8.41 -32.07 -10.96
CA ARG A 3 -7.11 -31.40 -11.08
C ARG A 3 -7.25 -30.01 -10.47
N HIS A 4 -6.50 -29.72 -9.42
CA HIS A 4 -6.34 -28.37 -8.92
C HIS A 4 -5.39 -27.64 -9.87
N TYR A 5 -5.94 -26.75 -10.67
CA TYR A 5 -5.14 -25.75 -11.38
C TYR A 5 -4.90 -24.61 -10.39
N LEU A 6 -3.69 -24.56 -9.84
CA LEU A 6 -3.20 -23.35 -9.19
C LEU A 6 -3.16 -22.24 -10.24
N PRO A 7 -3.68 -21.03 -9.96
CA PRO A 7 -3.52 -19.90 -10.86
C PRO A 7 -2.02 -19.58 -11.00
N ALA A 8 -1.58 -19.38 -12.24
CA ALA A 8 -0.18 -19.20 -12.62
C ALA A 8 0.52 -18.01 -11.92
N ALA A 9 -0.24 -17.08 -11.31
CA ALA A 9 0.27 -15.92 -10.59
C ALA A 9 0.75 -16.22 -9.15
N ILE A 10 0.45 -17.39 -8.57
CA ILE A 10 0.85 -17.74 -7.18
C ILE A 10 2.21 -18.48 -7.15
N LEU A 11 2.59 -19.14 -8.25
CA LEU A 11 3.86 -19.88 -8.34
C LEU A 11 5.13 -18.99 -8.24
N PRO A 12 5.18 -17.77 -8.81
CA PRO A 12 6.39 -16.93 -8.76
C PRO A 12 6.72 -16.45 -7.35
N LEU A 13 5.71 -16.10 -6.54
CA LEU A 13 5.90 -15.63 -5.16
C LEU A 13 6.42 -16.72 -4.19
N LEU A 14 6.10 -17.99 -4.45
CA LEU A 14 6.61 -19.12 -3.67
C LEU A 14 8.08 -19.44 -3.98
N LEU A 15 8.56 -19.12 -5.19
CA LEU A 15 9.97 -19.23 -5.57
C LEU A 15 10.82 -18.08 -5.02
N LEU A 16 10.24 -16.90 -4.85
CA LEU A 16 10.90 -15.71 -4.27
C LEU A 16 10.98 -15.71 -2.73
N SER A 17 10.27 -16.63 -2.06
CA SER A 17 10.25 -16.75 -0.59
C SER A 17 10.97 -18.01 -0.07
N ALA A 18 11.38 -18.91 -0.97
CA ALA A 18 12.32 -19.96 -0.63
C ALA A 18 13.70 -19.31 -0.43
N PRO A 19 14.41 -19.57 0.68
CA PRO A 19 15.83 -19.23 0.72
C PRO A 19 16.49 -19.88 -0.50
N ALA A 20 17.43 -19.19 -1.15
CA ALA A 20 18.29 -19.69 -2.22
C ALA A 20 19.20 -20.86 -1.76
N SER A 21 18.72 -21.70 -0.85
CA SER A 21 19.41 -22.85 -0.30
C SER A 21 18.87 -24.10 -0.98
N ALA A 22 19.74 -24.74 -1.77
CA ALA A 22 19.59 -25.98 -2.52
C ALA A 22 19.28 -25.78 -4.01
N LEU A 23 20.16 -25.09 -4.74
CA LEU A 23 20.28 -25.32 -6.19
C LEU A 23 20.96 -26.68 -6.40
N GLU A 24 20.24 -27.63 -6.98
CA GLU A 24 20.71 -28.99 -7.25
C GLU A 24 21.25 -29.13 -8.69
N ASP A 25 20.77 -28.32 -9.64
CA ASP A 25 21.23 -28.33 -11.02
C ASP A 25 21.06 -26.99 -11.77
N VAL A 26 21.59 -26.93 -13.00
CA VAL A 26 21.56 -25.74 -13.87
C VAL A 26 20.13 -25.40 -14.33
N GLY A 27 19.24 -26.40 -14.43
CA GLY A 27 17.85 -26.21 -14.82
C GLY A 27 17.07 -25.39 -13.78
N GLU A 28 17.37 -25.59 -12.50
CA GLU A 28 16.79 -24.79 -11.41
C GLU A 28 17.26 -23.33 -11.48
N CYS A 29 18.50 -23.07 -11.91
CA CYS A 29 18.98 -21.70 -12.11
C CYS A 29 18.19 -20.94 -13.18
N TYR A 30 17.89 -21.60 -14.31
CA TYR A 30 17.06 -20.98 -15.35
C TYR A 30 15.64 -20.72 -14.85
N ALA A 31 15.05 -21.65 -14.08
CA ALA A 31 13.72 -21.46 -13.50
C ALA A 31 13.65 -20.25 -12.55
N VAL A 32 14.72 -20.01 -11.78
CA VAL A 32 14.81 -18.82 -10.91
C VAL A 32 14.89 -17.53 -11.74
N VAL A 33 15.73 -17.48 -12.77
CA VAL A 33 15.84 -16.30 -13.65
C VAL A 33 14.52 -16.01 -14.37
N GLU A 34 13.87 -17.04 -14.93
CA GLU A 34 12.57 -16.90 -15.59
C GLU A 34 11.49 -16.35 -14.64
N ALA A 35 11.53 -16.73 -13.35
CA ALA A 35 10.62 -16.20 -12.36
C ALA A 35 10.83 -14.68 -12.12
N TYR A 36 12.09 -14.21 -12.08
CA TYR A 36 12.38 -12.78 -12.01
C TYR A 36 11.93 -12.04 -13.27
N ASP A 37 12.23 -12.57 -14.46
CA ASP A 37 11.84 -11.94 -15.74
C ASP A 37 10.32 -11.80 -15.87
N GLN A 38 9.57 -12.83 -15.48
CA GLN A 38 8.10 -12.80 -15.46
C GLN A 38 7.60 -11.67 -14.56
N VAL A 39 8.13 -11.58 -13.34
CA VAL A 39 7.72 -10.58 -12.36
C VAL A 39 8.10 -9.16 -12.79
N LEU A 40 9.28 -8.96 -13.37
CA LEU A 40 9.70 -7.66 -13.91
C LEU A 40 8.82 -7.22 -15.09
N SER A 41 8.43 -8.16 -15.95
CA SER A 41 7.55 -7.88 -17.11
C SER A 41 6.12 -7.53 -16.71
N GLU A 42 5.62 -8.10 -15.60
CA GLU A 42 4.26 -7.88 -15.09
C GLU A 42 4.17 -6.69 -14.11
N GLY A 43 5.26 -6.40 -13.38
CA GLY A 43 5.28 -5.45 -12.25
C GLY A 43 5.54 -3.98 -12.59
N GLY A 44 5.75 -3.64 -13.87
CA GLY A 44 5.87 -2.23 -14.30
C GLY A 44 7.10 -1.48 -13.76
N ILE A 45 8.18 -2.19 -13.40
CA ILE A 45 9.44 -1.57 -12.97
C ILE A 45 10.11 -0.90 -14.17
N ALA A 46 10.37 0.41 -14.10
CA ALA A 46 11.01 1.16 -15.19
C ALA A 46 12.40 0.57 -15.53
N GLU A 47 12.67 0.34 -16.84
CA GLU A 47 13.89 -0.32 -17.36
C GLU A 47 15.22 0.17 -16.74
N GLY A 48 15.30 1.45 -16.36
CA GLY A 48 16.51 2.02 -15.75
C GLY A 48 16.77 1.59 -14.30
N ARG A 49 15.76 1.10 -13.57
CA ARG A 49 15.90 0.68 -12.16
C ARG A 49 16.39 -0.76 -12.01
N ALA A 50 16.17 -1.62 -13.01
CA ALA A 50 16.51 -3.05 -12.93
C ALA A 50 17.96 -3.41 -13.32
N VAL A 51 18.77 -2.46 -13.82
CA VAL A 51 20.11 -2.74 -14.38
C VAL A 51 21.03 -3.52 -13.42
N ALA A 52 21.01 -3.21 -12.13
CA ALA A 52 21.82 -3.91 -11.14
C ALA A 52 21.29 -5.34 -10.86
N LEU A 53 19.96 -5.51 -10.88
CA LEU A 53 19.31 -6.80 -10.75
C LEU A 53 19.61 -7.69 -11.96
N ASP A 54 19.48 -7.17 -13.18
CA ASP A 54 19.78 -7.90 -14.42
C ASP A 54 21.25 -8.37 -14.45
N ALA A 55 22.17 -7.50 -14.00
CA ALA A 55 23.58 -7.85 -13.90
C ALA A 55 23.83 -8.97 -12.86
N ALA A 56 23.14 -8.95 -11.73
CA ALA A 56 23.24 -9.99 -10.71
C ALA A 56 22.66 -11.33 -11.20
N LEU A 57 21.51 -11.31 -11.88
CA LEU A 57 20.89 -12.49 -12.49
C LEU A 57 21.77 -13.10 -13.58
N GLY A 58 22.35 -12.27 -14.47
CA GLY A 58 23.28 -12.73 -15.49
C GLY A 58 24.57 -13.34 -14.92
N ALA A 59 25.07 -12.79 -13.82
CA ALA A 59 26.23 -13.33 -13.10
C ALA A 59 25.90 -14.67 -12.40
N ALA A 60 24.71 -14.81 -11.84
CA ALA A 60 24.23 -16.06 -11.24
C ALA A 60 24.12 -17.17 -12.30
N LEU A 61 23.54 -16.86 -13.46
CA LEU A 61 23.41 -17.82 -14.55
C LEU A 61 24.77 -18.26 -15.09
N SER A 62 25.70 -17.32 -15.27
CA SER A 62 27.08 -17.62 -15.70
C SER A 62 27.81 -18.54 -14.71
N ALA A 63 27.56 -18.39 -13.41
CA ALA A 63 28.12 -19.27 -12.39
C ALA A 63 27.51 -20.68 -12.45
N CYS A 64 26.19 -20.80 -12.67
CA CYS A 64 25.53 -22.09 -12.86
C CYS A 64 26.06 -22.84 -14.11
N GLU A 65 26.19 -22.15 -15.24
CA GLU A 65 26.72 -22.75 -16.48
C GLU A 65 28.18 -23.21 -16.33
N ALA A 66 28.94 -22.58 -15.43
CA ALA A 66 30.30 -22.98 -15.06
C ALA A 66 30.34 -24.13 -14.03
N GLY A 67 29.19 -24.59 -13.51
CA GLY A 67 29.10 -25.61 -12.47
C GLY A 67 29.41 -25.11 -11.05
N ASP A 68 29.51 -23.79 -10.85
CA ASP A 68 29.72 -23.16 -9.53
C ASP A 68 28.37 -22.82 -8.89
N LEU A 69 27.69 -23.85 -8.39
CA LEU A 69 26.36 -23.72 -7.77
C LEU A 69 26.41 -22.86 -6.50
N ALA A 70 27.47 -22.97 -5.69
CA ALA A 70 27.62 -22.14 -4.49
C ALA A 70 27.85 -20.65 -4.85
N GLY A 71 28.61 -20.37 -5.90
CA GLY A 71 28.75 -19.03 -6.45
C GLY A 71 27.42 -18.49 -6.98
N ALA A 72 26.63 -19.32 -7.66
CA ALA A 72 25.31 -18.94 -8.14
C ALA A 72 24.32 -18.64 -7.01
N GLU A 73 24.26 -19.47 -5.97
CA GLU A 73 23.41 -19.23 -4.78
C GLU A 73 23.72 -17.87 -4.15
N ALA A 74 25.00 -17.52 -4.00
CA ALA A 74 25.40 -16.22 -3.47
C ALA A 74 24.93 -15.04 -4.35
N ARG A 75 24.95 -15.21 -5.68
CA ARG A 75 24.47 -14.19 -6.62
C ARG A 75 22.95 -14.10 -6.68
N PHE A 76 22.24 -15.20 -6.51
CA PHE A 76 20.78 -15.17 -6.38
C PHE A 76 20.33 -14.53 -5.07
N ALA A 77 21.08 -14.70 -3.98
CA ALA A 77 20.82 -13.97 -2.74
C ALA A 77 21.06 -12.45 -2.90
N GLU A 78 22.10 -12.06 -3.65
CA GLU A 78 22.33 -10.66 -4.03
C GLU A 78 21.18 -10.12 -4.90
N ALA A 79 20.74 -10.87 -5.91
CA ALA A 79 19.60 -10.51 -6.76
C ALA A 79 18.30 -10.37 -5.96
N GLN A 80 18.04 -11.26 -5.00
CA GLN A 80 16.89 -11.17 -4.11
C GLN A 80 16.92 -9.91 -3.24
N ALA A 81 18.09 -9.54 -2.72
CA ALA A 81 18.25 -8.30 -1.97
C ALA A 81 18.05 -7.05 -2.85
N LEU A 82 18.52 -7.08 -4.10
CA LEU A 82 18.32 -6.00 -5.06
C LEU A 82 16.86 -5.88 -5.48
N TYR A 83 16.19 -7.00 -5.73
CA TYR A 83 14.76 -7.03 -6.03
C TYR A 83 13.93 -6.53 -4.84
N ALA A 84 14.24 -6.97 -3.62
CA ALA A 84 13.62 -6.45 -2.41
C ALA A 84 13.90 -4.96 -2.20
N ALA A 85 15.01 -4.42 -2.72
CA ALA A 85 15.30 -2.98 -2.71
C ALA A 85 14.62 -2.20 -3.85
N LEU A 86 14.15 -2.88 -4.91
CA LEU A 86 13.29 -2.32 -5.94
C LEU A 86 11.82 -2.28 -5.50
N ASP A 87 11.42 -3.29 -4.72
CA ASP A 87 10.12 -3.41 -4.05
C ASP A 87 10.06 -2.60 -2.75
N ALA A 88 11.21 -2.38 -2.09
CA ALA A 88 11.34 -1.34 -1.07
C ALA A 88 11.19 0.01 -1.77
N PRO A 89 10.32 0.88 -1.27
CA PRO A 89 10.14 2.15 -1.91
C PRO A 89 11.44 2.96 -1.86
N PRO A 90 11.76 3.71 -2.93
CA PRO A 90 12.92 4.58 -2.91
C PRO A 90 12.65 5.64 -1.85
N GLY A 91 13.32 5.56 -0.69
CA GLY A 91 13.16 6.52 0.39
C GLY A 91 13.17 7.94 -0.17
N GLY A 92 12.01 8.57 -0.16
CA GLY A 92 11.79 9.85 -0.77
C GLY A 92 12.18 10.94 0.22
N THR A 93 12.78 12.01 -0.28
CA THR A 93 13.04 13.19 0.54
C THR A 93 11.92 14.23 0.36
N ALA A 94 10.74 13.80 -0.11
CA ALA A 94 9.70 14.66 -0.65
C ALA A 94 8.30 14.31 -0.15
N GLY A 95 8.17 13.75 1.06
CA GLY A 95 6.88 13.52 1.71
C GLY A 95 6.00 14.77 1.79
N VAL A 96 4.73 14.56 2.11
CA VAL A 96 3.72 15.63 2.16
C VAL A 96 4.09 16.68 3.20
N SER A 97 3.92 17.96 2.85
CA SER A 97 4.10 19.06 3.81
C SER A 97 2.78 19.40 4.53
N ASP A 98 2.87 20.00 5.72
CA ASP A 98 1.69 20.57 6.41
C ASP A 98 0.86 21.47 5.49
N ALA A 99 1.53 22.28 4.66
CA ALA A 99 0.85 23.20 3.75
C ALA A 99 0.05 22.47 2.67
N ASP A 100 0.61 21.39 2.11
CA ASP A 100 -0.07 20.53 1.14
C ASP A 100 -1.34 19.92 1.76
N PHE A 101 -1.22 19.35 2.96
CA PHE A 101 -2.35 18.77 3.68
C PHE A 101 -3.44 19.82 3.96
N TRP A 102 -3.07 20.97 4.53
CA TRP A 102 -4.06 21.99 4.89
C TRP A 102 -4.73 22.64 3.68
N GLN A 103 -4.05 22.73 2.53
CA GLN A 103 -4.65 23.19 1.29
C GLN A 103 -5.79 22.27 0.83
N LEU A 104 -5.56 20.95 0.85
CA LEU A 104 -6.59 19.96 0.51
C LEU A 104 -7.69 19.89 1.58
N ALA A 105 -7.32 19.98 2.86
CA ALA A 105 -8.29 20.02 3.96
C ALA A 105 -9.25 21.22 3.84
N ASP A 106 -8.73 22.41 3.53
CA ASP A 106 -9.54 23.61 3.33
C ASP A 106 -10.45 23.49 2.10
N TYR A 107 -10.02 22.76 1.07
CA TYR A 107 -10.86 22.48 -0.10
C TYR A 107 -11.99 21.49 0.23
N MET A 108 -11.65 20.36 0.86
CA MET A 108 -12.60 19.27 1.14
C MET A 108 -13.60 19.61 2.25
N TRP A 109 -13.12 20.27 3.31
CA TRP A 109 -13.95 20.63 4.47
C TRP A 109 -14.42 22.08 4.44
N GLY A 110 -13.99 22.86 3.45
CA GLY A 110 -14.30 24.27 3.36
C GLY A 110 -13.82 25.04 4.60
N ASN A 111 -14.52 26.13 4.91
CA ASN A 111 -14.23 26.97 6.08
C ASN A 111 -14.61 26.32 7.44
N ARG A 112 -15.02 25.04 7.45
CA ARG A 112 -15.28 24.25 8.67
C ARG A 112 -13.98 23.74 9.30
N SER A 113 -12.84 23.89 8.59
CA SER A 113 -11.47 23.62 9.04
C SER A 113 -10.93 24.65 10.06
N TYR A 114 -11.71 25.00 11.10
CA TYR A 114 -11.06 25.50 12.30
C TYR A 114 -10.18 24.35 12.81
N ARG A 115 -8.87 24.38 12.50
CA ARG A 115 -7.84 23.37 12.80
C ARG A 115 -7.98 22.68 14.17
N LYS A 116 -8.64 23.34 15.12
CA LYS A 116 -9.06 22.83 16.43
C LYS A 116 -9.99 21.60 16.42
N GLY A 117 -10.57 21.20 15.28
CA GLY A 117 -11.47 20.04 15.18
C GLY A 117 -10.97 18.93 14.25
N VAL A 118 -9.75 19.05 13.72
CA VAL A 118 -9.14 18.03 12.85
C VAL A 118 -8.04 17.33 13.65
N ASP A 119 -8.18 16.02 13.80
CA ASP A 119 -7.10 15.17 14.30
C ASP A 119 -6.24 14.74 13.12
N VAL A 120 -4.92 14.86 13.26
CA VAL A 120 -3.95 14.49 12.21
C VAL A 120 -3.06 13.38 12.72
N LEU A 121 -3.00 12.29 11.97
CA LEU A 121 -2.10 11.17 12.15
C LEU A 121 -1.10 11.15 10.98
N GLN A 122 0.17 10.86 11.27
CA GLN A 122 1.24 10.82 10.27
C GLN A 122 1.92 9.46 10.30
N PHE A 123 1.88 8.74 9.18
CA PHE A 123 2.59 7.49 8.94
C PHE A 123 2.59 7.22 7.43
N ASP A 124 3.48 6.33 6.98
CA ASP A 124 3.53 5.87 5.59
C ASP A 124 2.33 4.93 5.32
N MET A 125 1.21 5.49 4.90
CA MET A 125 0.00 4.74 4.58
C MET A 125 0.11 4.08 3.21
N THR A 126 0.79 4.71 2.27
CA THR A 126 0.96 4.18 0.90
C THR A 126 1.97 3.04 0.81
N GLY A 127 2.85 2.89 1.80
CA GLY A 127 3.97 1.95 1.78
C GLY A 127 5.11 2.44 0.89
N ASP A 128 5.18 3.74 0.60
CA ASP A 128 6.14 4.36 -0.32
C ASP A 128 7.37 4.98 0.38
N GLY A 129 7.53 4.69 1.67
CA GLY A 129 8.69 5.09 2.46
C GLY A 129 8.65 6.54 2.94
N ASP A 130 7.71 7.34 2.44
CA ASP A 130 7.49 8.71 2.87
C ASP A 130 6.26 8.81 3.78
N PRO A 131 6.30 9.67 4.82
CA PRO A 131 5.15 9.83 5.70
C PRO A 131 4.01 10.58 4.99
N ASP A 132 2.83 10.00 5.07
CA ASP A 132 1.57 10.59 4.59
C ASP A 132 0.84 11.32 5.73
N PHE A 133 -0.09 12.21 5.37
CA PHE A 133 -0.95 12.90 6.32
C PHE A 133 -2.37 12.34 6.26
N ILE A 134 -2.87 11.89 7.41
CA ILE A 134 -4.21 11.34 7.55
C ILE A 134 -4.97 12.23 8.54
N GLY A 135 -5.91 13.02 8.04
CA GLY A 135 -6.77 13.88 8.84
C GLY A 135 -8.15 13.28 9.04
N SER A 136 -8.71 13.42 10.24
CA SER A 136 -10.13 13.15 10.50
C SER A 136 -10.86 14.36 11.06
N LEU A 137 -12.11 14.53 10.62
CA LEU A 137 -13.04 15.57 11.08
C LEU A 137 -14.41 14.96 11.36
N GLU A 138 -15.00 15.30 12.51
CA GLU A 138 -16.40 15.01 12.80
C GLU A 138 -17.28 16.20 12.36
N ASP A 139 -17.97 16.05 11.22
CA ASP A 139 -18.91 17.04 10.67
C ASP A 139 -20.31 16.84 11.26
N ARG A 140 -20.56 17.44 12.42
CA ARG A 140 -21.85 17.34 13.13
C ARG A 140 -22.96 18.21 12.55
N ASP A 141 -22.58 19.23 11.77
CA ASP A 141 -23.47 20.29 11.29
C ASP A 141 -23.92 20.06 9.84
N ASN A 142 -23.60 18.90 9.27
CA ASN A 142 -24.00 18.57 7.92
C ASN A 142 -25.54 18.41 7.82
N PRO A 143 -26.19 19.02 6.81
CA PRO A 143 -27.65 18.96 6.66
C PRO A 143 -28.20 17.55 6.51
N ASP A 144 -27.40 16.61 6.01
CA ASP A 144 -27.80 15.21 5.80
C ASP A 144 -27.56 14.33 7.04
N GLY A 145 -27.11 14.93 8.16
CA GLY A 145 -26.81 14.26 9.42
C GLY A 145 -25.30 14.17 9.69
N PRO A 146 -24.86 13.75 10.89
CA PRO A 146 -23.45 13.79 11.24
C PRO A 146 -22.61 12.78 10.42
N PHE A 147 -21.40 13.20 10.05
CA PHE A 147 -20.41 12.37 9.35
C PHE A 147 -19.07 12.36 10.05
N PHE A 148 -18.37 11.24 9.97
CA PHE A 148 -16.93 11.15 10.20
C PHE A 148 -16.22 11.16 8.87
N GLN A 149 -15.39 12.17 8.64
CA GLN A 149 -14.69 12.36 7.39
C GLN A 149 -13.21 12.09 7.58
N VAL A 150 -12.62 11.36 6.63
CA VAL A 150 -11.17 11.10 6.62
C VAL A 150 -10.59 11.57 5.29
N LEU A 151 -9.51 12.33 5.38
CA LEU A 151 -8.70 12.79 4.27
C LEU A 151 -7.29 12.21 4.42
N VAL A 152 -6.86 11.42 3.44
CA VAL A 152 -5.48 10.94 3.30
C VAL A 152 -4.82 11.79 2.22
N VAL A 153 -3.64 12.32 2.50
CA VAL A 153 -2.82 13.06 1.53
C VAL A 153 -1.46 12.40 1.47
N SER A 154 -1.04 12.08 0.25
CA SER A 154 0.23 11.45 -0.08
C SER A 154 0.94 12.20 -1.21
N ARG A 155 2.24 11.99 -1.35
CA ARG A 155 3.01 12.38 -2.53
C ARG A 155 3.79 11.17 -3.00
N PRO A 156 3.77 10.81 -4.29
CA PRO A 156 4.50 9.67 -4.80
C PRO A 156 5.99 9.74 -4.44
N ALA A 157 6.56 8.60 -4.09
CA ALA A 157 7.99 8.44 -3.90
C ALA A 157 8.81 9.08 -5.03
N GLY A 158 9.80 9.89 -4.66
CA GLY A 158 10.61 10.68 -5.59
C GLY A 158 10.00 12.02 -6.01
N GLY A 159 8.81 12.37 -5.51
CA GLY A 159 8.09 13.60 -5.80
C GLY A 159 7.10 13.46 -6.96
N GLY A 160 6.22 14.46 -7.09
CA GLY A 160 5.13 14.45 -8.07
C GLY A 160 3.94 15.27 -7.60
N ASP A 161 2.84 15.20 -8.34
CA ASP A 161 1.57 15.80 -7.92
C ASP A 161 1.03 15.09 -6.67
N LEU A 162 0.32 15.83 -5.82
CA LEU A 162 -0.32 15.26 -4.64
C LEU A 162 -1.34 14.20 -5.03
N GLN A 163 -1.46 13.18 -4.19
CA GLN A 163 -2.53 12.19 -4.28
C GLN A 163 -3.37 12.30 -3.01
N TYR A 164 -4.68 12.08 -3.13
CA TYR A 164 -5.54 12.12 -1.96
C TYR A 164 -6.67 11.11 -2.00
N GLY A 165 -6.95 10.52 -0.85
CA GLY A 165 -8.14 9.70 -0.62
C GLY A 165 -9.08 10.42 0.33
N PHE A 166 -10.38 10.40 0.02
CA PHE A 166 -11.39 11.03 0.88
C PHE A 166 -12.60 10.13 1.06
N VAL A 167 -12.98 9.90 2.31
CA VAL A 167 -14.19 9.15 2.68
C VAL A 167 -15.03 9.95 3.66
N SER A 168 -16.36 9.86 3.49
CA SER A 168 -17.34 10.47 4.38
C SER A 168 -18.27 9.37 4.90
N LEU A 169 -18.12 9.03 6.18
CA LEU A 169 -18.77 7.89 6.81
C LEU A 169 -19.95 8.39 7.65
N PRO A 170 -21.20 8.05 7.31
CA PRO A 170 -22.35 8.47 8.10
C PRO A 170 -22.41 7.69 9.42
N TYR A 171 -22.98 8.32 10.45
CA TYR A 171 -23.35 7.60 11.68
C TYR A 171 -24.76 7.02 11.55
N ASN A 172 -24.87 5.77 11.10
CA ASN A 172 -26.13 5.04 11.00
C ASN A 172 -25.93 3.52 11.21
N ARG A 173 -27.01 2.76 11.42
CA ARG A 173 -26.96 1.29 11.61
C ARG A 173 -27.35 0.50 10.36
N GLU A 174 -27.56 1.17 9.24
CA GLU A 174 -28.26 0.61 8.08
C GLU A 174 -27.33 0.27 6.93
N THR A 175 -26.11 0.82 6.92
CA THR A 175 -25.14 0.62 5.83
C THR A 175 -23.88 -0.09 6.29
N GLN A 176 -23.21 -0.85 5.40
CA GLN A 176 -21.95 -1.49 5.74
C GLN A 176 -20.81 -0.49 6.00
N VAL A 177 -20.91 0.70 5.39
CA VAL A 177 -19.90 1.78 5.44
C VAL A 177 -20.17 2.81 6.54
N SER A 178 -21.19 2.61 7.37
CA SER A 178 -21.48 3.54 8.47
C SER A 178 -20.78 3.16 9.77
N LEU A 179 -20.42 4.20 10.53
CA LEU A 179 -19.95 4.05 11.89
C LEU A 179 -21.14 3.88 12.83
N CYS A 180 -21.02 2.99 13.82
CA CYS A 180 -22.07 2.85 14.81
C CYS A 180 -22.14 4.08 15.73
N ARG A 181 -23.37 4.59 15.90
CA ARG A 181 -23.62 5.84 16.62
C ARG A 181 -23.64 5.66 18.14
N PHE A 182 -23.15 6.70 18.81
CA PHE A 182 -23.23 7.00 20.22
C PHE A 182 -24.63 7.31 20.78
N GLU A 183 -24.89 6.78 21.99
CA GLU A 183 -25.74 7.44 22.98
C GLU A 183 -24.99 8.64 23.59
N ASP A 184 -25.69 9.75 23.83
CA ASP A 184 -25.32 10.90 24.68
C ASP A 184 -23.87 11.42 24.64
N GLY A 185 -23.42 11.90 23.47
CA GLY A 185 -22.30 12.86 23.38
C GLY A 185 -20.90 12.29 23.22
N ALA A 186 -20.80 10.98 23.05
CA ALA A 186 -19.60 10.34 22.57
C ALA A 186 -19.06 10.80 21.21
N THR A 187 -17.75 11.00 21.10
CA THR A 187 -17.01 11.27 19.87
C THR A 187 -16.43 9.98 19.31
N ALA A 188 -16.45 9.77 17.99
CA ALA A 188 -15.71 8.65 17.37
C ALA A 188 -14.25 8.67 17.84
N THR A 189 -13.70 7.48 18.06
CA THR A 189 -12.33 7.31 18.57
C THR A 189 -11.34 7.79 17.52
N ALA A 190 -10.26 8.42 17.98
CA ALA A 190 -9.16 8.88 17.15
C ALA A 190 -8.68 7.76 16.20
N LEU A 191 -8.34 8.15 14.96
CA LEU A 191 -7.66 7.27 14.01
C LEU A 191 -6.40 6.68 14.63
N ARG A 192 -6.15 5.40 14.35
CA ARG A 192 -4.94 4.70 14.79
C ARG A 192 -4.24 4.04 13.61
N HIS A 193 -2.92 4.00 13.65
CA HIS A 193 -2.14 3.21 12.71
C HIS A 193 -2.23 1.73 13.07
N ARG A 194 -2.47 0.89 12.06
CA ARG A 194 -2.44 -0.57 12.16
C ARG A 194 -1.64 -1.14 10.98
N GLN A 195 -0.75 -2.09 11.25
CA GLN A 195 -0.01 -2.81 10.21
C GLN A 195 -0.56 -4.23 10.03
N LEU A 196 -1.15 -4.55 8.87
CA LEU A 196 -1.71 -5.86 8.58
C LEU A 196 -0.64 -6.93 8.35
N GLY A 197 -0.93 -8.16 8.76
CA GLY A 197 -0.07 -9.32 8.49
C GLY A 197 -0.28 -9.90 7.07
N PRO A 198 0.62 -10.76 6.59
CA PRO A 198 0.52 -11.39 5.26
C PRO A 198 -0.77 -12.18 5.03
N GLU A 199 -1.29 -12.85 6.06
CA GLU A 199 -2.55 -13.61 5.97
C GLU A 199 -3.77 -12.70 5.80
N GLU A 200 -3.77 -11.53 6.47
CA GLU A 200 -4.82 -10.52 6.31
C GLU A 200 -4.76 -9.90 4.91
N LEU A 201 -3.55 -9.59 4.42
CA LEU A 201 -3.35 -9.02 3.09
C LEU A 201 -3.78 -9.97 1.96
N ALA A 202 -3.58 -11.27 2.15
CA ALA A 202 -4.02 -12.29 1.19
C ALA A 202 -5.54 -12.39 1.03
N ALA A 203 -6.33 -11.80 1.94
CA ALA A 203 -7.78 -11.76 1.84
C ALA A 203 -8.30 -10.72 0.83
N PHE A 204 -7.47 -9.74 0.44
CA PHE A 204 -7.85 -8.70 -0.52
C PHE A 204 -7.65 -9.16 -1.96
N SER A 205 -8.63 -8.88 -2.81
CA SER A 205 -8.55 -9.16 -4.26
C SER A 205 -7.80 -8.09 -5.05
N ILE A 206 -7.48 -6.96 -4.41
CA ILE A 206 -6.72 -5.84 -4.97
C ILE A 206 -5.49 -5.67 -4.07
N PRO A 207 -4.29 -5.46 -4.65
CA PRO A 207 -3.10 -5.12 -3.87
C PRO A 207 -3.34 -3.86 -3.02
N VAL A 208 -3.07 -3.95 -1.72
CA VAL A 208 -3.19 -2.85 -0.76
C VAL A 208 -1.94 -2.74 0.09
N SER A 209 -1.64 -1.53 0.57
CA SER A 209 -0.56 -1.30 1.52
C SER A 209 -0.81 -2.08 2.82
N ALA A 210 0.27 -2.53 3.46
CA ALA A 210 0.22 -3.15 4.77
C ALA A 210 -0.18 -2.16 5.88
N ASN A 211 -0.08 -0.86 5.65
CA ASN A 211 -0.42 0.16 6.63
C ASN A 211 -1.85 0.66 6.42
N ALA A 212 -2.64 0.62 7.50
CA ALA A 212 -4.02 1.06 7.51
C ALA A 212 -4.27 2.11 8.59
N ALA A 213 -5.24 2.99 8.30
CA ALA A 213 -5.84 3.86 9.30
C ALA A 213 -7.10 3.16 9.86
N GLU A 214 -7.08 2.87 11.15
CA GLU A 214 -8.11 2.13 11.86
C GLU A 214 -9.00 3.10 12.65
N ILE A 215 -10.31 2.92 12.51
CA ILE A 215 -11.37 3.64 13.22
C ILE A 215 -12.04 2.66 14.17
N ASP A 216 -11.81 2.86 15.46
CA ASP A 216 -12.48 2.12 16.53
C ASP A 216 -13.83 2.80 16.81
N ASP A 217 -14.93 2.20 16.35
CA ASP A 217 -16.28 2.72 16.59
C ASP A 217 -16.81 2.39 18.00
N SER A 218 -16.02 1.72 18.83
CA SER A 218 -16.24 1.37 20.24
C SER A 218 -17.49 0.54 20.57
N MET A 219 -18.29 0.14 19.57
CA MET A 219 -19.63 -0.43 19.81
C MET A 219 -20.01 -1.58 18.88
N CYS A 220 -19.62 -1.54 17.60
CA CYS A 220 -20.00 -2.55 16.62
C CYS A 220 -18.79 -3.29 16.08
N ASP A 221 -17.95 -2.62 15.30
CA ASP A 221 -16.87 -3.23 14.54
C ASP A 221 -15.72 -2.23 14.32
N THR A 222 -14.57 -2.74 13.92
CA THR A 222 -13.43 -1.91 13.56
C THR A 222 -13.42 -1.67 12.05
N LEU A 223 -13.42 -0.40 11.64
CA LEU A 223 -13.30 -0.04 10.23
C LEU A 223 -11.85 0.33 9.91
N ARG A 224 -11.32 -0.22 8.82
CA ARG A 224 -9.96 0.04 8.34
C ARG A 224 -10.03 0.70 6.97
N LEU A 225 -9.22 1.75 6.83
CA LEU A 225 -8.96 2.44 5.58
C LEU A 225 -7.61 2.01 5.07
N LEU A 226 -7.57 1.54 3.84
CA LEU A 226 -6.38 0.99 3.18
C LEU A 226 -6.10 1.75 1.88
N TRP A 227 -4.81 1.95 1.61
CA TRP A 227 -4.36 2.51 0.34
C TRP A 227 -4.21 1.41 -0.71
N PRO A 228 -4.84 1.53 -1.89
CA PRO A 228 -4.63 0.58 -2.99
C PRO A 228 -3.25 0.79 -3.64
N LEU A 229 -2.52 -0.31 -3.87
CA LEU A 229 -1.24 -0.27 -4.59
C LEU A 229 -1.49 -0.35 -6.10
N GLY A 230 -0.77 0.45 -6.87
CA GLY A 230 -0.85 0.46 -8.35
C GLY A 230 -2.11 1.13 -8.93
N ALA A 231 -3.01 1.66 -8.09
CA ALA A 231 -4.15 2.44 -8.56
C ALA A 231 -3.70 3.86 -8.96
N MET A 232 -3.61 4.12 -10.27
CA MET A 232 -3.53 5.50 -10.77
C MET A 232 -4.93 6.10 -10.73
N GLY A 233 -5.14 6.98 -9.76
CA GLY A 233 -6.37 7.72 -9.53
C GLY A 233 -6.78 8.64 -10.69
N TYR A 234 -7.96 9.23 -10.56
CA TYR A 234 -8.52 10.09 -11.60
C TYR A 234 -8.01 11.54 -11.41
N PRO A 235 -7.46 12.19 -12.45
CA PRO A 235 -7.13 13.61 -12.39
C PRO A 235 -8.42 14.42 -12.57
N GLU A 236 -9.25 14.55 -11.52
CA GLU A 236 -10.55 15.22 -11.65
C GLU A 236 -10.53 16.71 -11.29
N ASP A 237 -9.69 17.17 -10.35
CA ASP A 237 -10.01 18.44 -9.64
C ASP A 237 -8.90 19.51 -9.64
N GLY A 238 -7.75 19.27 -10.30
CA GLY A 238 -6.64 20.24 -10.36
C GLY A 238 -5.88 20.48 -9.05
N LEU A 239 -6.20 19.71 -7.99
CA LEU A 239 -5.57 19.76 -6.66
C LEU A 239 -4.66 18.55 -6.37
N GLY A 240 -4.70 17.56 -7.25
CA GLY A 240 -4.02 16.28 -7.09
C GLY A 240 -4.82 15.17 -7.76
N MET A 241 -4.29 13.95 -7.67
CA MET A 241 -4.93 12.75 -8.17
C MET A 241 -5.78 12.11 -7.06
N ARG A 242 -7.07 11.93 -7.31
CA ARG A 242 -7.97 11.30 -6.33
C ARG A 242 -7.83 9.78 -6.37
N VAL A 243 -7.66 9.17 -5.21
CA VAL A 243 -7.57 7.71 -5.00
C VAL A 243 -8.76 7.24 -4.18
N ASP A 244 -9.40 6.17 -4.63
CA ASP A 244 -10.48 5.53 -3.87
C ASP A 244 -9.88 4.61 -2.81
N LEU A 245 -10.07 4.96 -1.54
CA LEU A 245 -9.62 4.14 -0.41
C LEU A 245 -10.43 2.85 -0.32
N ILE A 246 -9.76 1.76 0.06
CA ILE A 246 -10.40 0.49 0.33
C ILE A 246 -10.90 0.49 1.78
N LEU A 247 -12.19 0.20 1.95
CA LEU A 247 -12.87 0.08 3.24
C LEU A 247 -12.97 -1.40 3.62
N ASP A 248 -12.38 -1.76 4.75
CA ASP A 248 -12.42 -3.11 5.33
C ASP A 248 -13.08 -3.08 6.71
N ARG A 249 -13.98 -4.01 7.00
CA ARG A 249 -14.73 -4.06 8.26
C ARG A 249 -14.54 -5.43 8.89
N ASN A 250 -14.01 -5.43 10.13
CA ASN A 250 -13.70 -6.63 10.90
C ASN A 250 -14.51 -6.68 12.19
#